data_AF-A0AAD7Z5A3-F1
#
_entry.id   AF-A0AAD7Z5A3-F1
#
_cell.length_a   1.000
_cell.length_b   1.000
_cell.length_c   1.000
_cell.angle_alpha   90.00
_cell.angle_beta   90.00
_cell.angle_gamma   90.00
#
_symmetry.space_group_name_H-M   'P 1'
#
loop_
_entity.id
_entity.type
_entity.pdbx_description
1 polymer ?
#
loop_
_entity_poly.entity_id
_entity_poly.type
_entity_poly.pdbx_seq_one_letter_code
_entity_poly.pdbx_strand_id
1 'polypeptide(L)' 'VIVNFTMEFINIVTGWPGSAHDSRMFKSSMIYGQFEEGEVSGILLGDSGYACHHFLMTPLLNPQTRADFNYNSNLKR' A
#
# COMPACT_ATOMS: atom_id res chain seq x y z
N VAL A 1 1.41 -1.44 9.20
CA VAL A 1 0.85 -2.80 9.40
C VAL A 1 0.20 -3.24 8.10
N ILE A 2 0.32 -4.50 7.72
CA ILE A 2 -0.34 -5.06 6.52
C ILE A 2 -1.30 -6.15 6.97
N VAL A 3 -2.51 -6.12 6.41
CA VAL A 3 -3.61 -7.02 6.73
C VAL A 3 -4.11 -7.62 5.42
N ASN A 4 -4.41 -8.91 5.41
CA ASN A 4 -5.00 -9.57 4.24
C ASN A 4 -6.54 -9.38 4.19
N PHE A 5 -7.18 -9.91 3.15
CA PHE A 5 -8.63 -9.77 2.95
C PHE A 5 -9.48 -10.51 3.99
N THR A 6 -8.91 -11.48 4.72
CA THR A 6 -9.55 -12.19 5.84
C THR A 6 -9.37 -11.47 7.18
N MET A 7 -8.84 -10.24 7.18
CA MET A 7 -8.56 -9.43 8.37
C MET A 7 -7.46 -10.00 9.28
N GLU A 8 -6.54 -10.79 8.74
CA GLU A 8 -5.40 -11.33 9.46
C GLU A 8 -4.17 -10.43 9.28
N PHE A 9 -3.44 -10.17 10.37
CA PHE A 9 -2.16 -9.48 10.30
C PHE A 9 -1.13 -10.37 9.61
N ILE A 10 -0.60 -9.92 8.47
CA ILE A 10 0.43 -10.65 7.73
C ILE A 10 1.82 -10.02 7.87
N ASN A 11 1.87 -8.74 8.23
CA ASN A 11 3.14 -8.06 8.46
C ASN A 11 3.00 -6.88 9.43
N ILE A 12 3.95 -6.78 10.37
CA ILE A 12 4.05 -5.68 11.33
C ILE A 12 5.49 -5.18 11.31
N VAL A 13 5.66 -3.89 11.00
CA VAL A 13 6.95 -3.19 11.05
C VAL A 13 6.97 -2.34 12.32
N THR A 14 7.98 -2.52 13.17
CA THR A 14 8.16 -1.79 14.43
C THR A 14 9.58 -1.19 14.51
N GLY A 15 9.87 -0.43 15.56
CA GLY A 15 11.24 0.06 15.83
C GLY A 15 11.62 1.39 15.18
N TRP A 16 10.64 2.16 14.69
CA TRP A 16 10.86 3.50 14.14
C TRP A 16 10.52 4.59 15.18
N PRO A 17 11.24 5.73 15.18
CA PRO A 17 10.88 6.89 16.00
C PRO A 17 9.47 7.39 15.65
N GLY A 18 8.74 7.94 16.63
CA GLY A 18 7.32 8.31 16.49
C GLY A 18 6.98 9.38 15.43
N SER A 19 7.97 9.99 14.79
CA SER A 19 7.79 10.95 13.68
C SER A 19 8.07 10.35 12.30
N ALA A 20 8.39 9.06 12.20
CA ALA A 20 8.62 8.41 10.93
C ALA A 20 7.31 8.32 10.13
N HIS A 21 7.36 8.69 8.85
CA HIS A 21 6.23 8.51 7.94
C HIS A 21 6.05 7.02 7.62
N ASP A 22 4.81 6.54 7.65
CA ASP A 22 4.49 5.14 7.37
C ASP A 22 5.01 4.67 6.01
N SER A 23 4.96 5.53 4.99
CA SER A 23 5.49 5.23 3.65
C SER A 23 7.00 4.99 3.65
N ARG A 24 7.76 5.72 4.46
CA ARG A 24 9.19 5.49 4.64
C ARG A 24 9.46 4.19 5.39
N MET A 25 8.67 3.92 6.42
CA MET A 25 8.77 2.68 7.20
C MET A 25 8.50 1.46 6.31
N PHE A 26 7.43 1.51 5.50
CA PHE A 26 7.07 0.47 4.56
C PHE A 26 8.16 0.26 3.51
N LYS A 27 8.64 1.33 2.85
CA LYS A 27 9.70 1.22 1.85
C LYS A 27 11.02 0.64 2.40
N SER A 28 11.27 0.80 3.70
CA SER A 28 12.46 0.28 4.38
C SER A 28 12.25 -1.13 4.96
N SER A 29 11.06 -1.71 4.81
CA SER A 29 10.72 -3.01 5.37
C SER A 29 11.13 -4.16 4.45
N MET A 30 11.42 -5.33 5.04
CA MET A 30 11.73 -6.54 4.27
C MET A 30 10.61 -6.88 3.28
N ILE A 31 9.35 -6.79 3.71
CA ILE A 31 8.19 -7.15 2.88
C ILE A 31 8.10 -6.32 1.60
N TYR A 32 8.55 -5.05 1.60
CA TYR A 32 8.62 -4.24 0.39
C TYR A 32 9.58 -4.84 -0.65
N GLY A 33 10.77 -5.27 -0.20
CA GLY A 33 11.73 -5.96 -1.07
C GLY A 33 11.16 -7.26 -1.63
N GLN A 34 10.48 -8.05 -0.80
CA GLN A 34 9.85 -9.31 -1.22
C GLN A 34 8.76 -9.10 -2.28
N PHE A 35 8.03 -8.00 -2.22
CA PHE A 35 7.07 -7.61 -3.25
C PHE A 35 7.76 -7.15 -4.54
N GLU A 36 8.81 -6.31 -4.45
CA GLU A 36 9.58 -5.85 -5.62
C GLU A 36 10.30 -7.02 -6.34
N GLU A 37 10.80 -8.01 -5.60
CA GLU A 37 11.47 -9.19 -6.14
C GLU A 37 10.48 -10.28 -6.61
N GLY A 38 9.18 -10.10 -6.35
CA GLY A 38 8.13 -11.05 -6.73
C GLY A 38 8.07 -12.32 -5.87
N GLU A 39 8.79 -12.37 -4.74
CA GLU A 39 8.70 -13.46 -3.76
C GLU A 39 7.31 -13.53 -3.12
N VAL A 40 6.68 -12.36 -2.94
CA VAL A 40 5.31 -12.24 -2.47
C VAL A 40 4.44 -11.71 -3.60
N SER A 41 3.45 -12.51 -3.99
CA SER A 41 2.46 -12.12 -4.99
C SER A 41 1.22 -11.52 -4.34
N GLY A 42 0.72 -10.43 -4.92
CA GLY A 42 -0.51 -9.80 -4.47
C GLY A 42 -0.52 -8.30 -4.77
N ILE A 43 -1.66 -7.67 -4.49
CA ILE A 43 -1.81 -6.22 -4.57
C ILE A 43 -2.20 -5.72 -3.19
N LEU A 44 -1.43 -4.76 -2.69
CA LEU A 44 -1.73 -3.99 -1.51
C LEU A 44 -2.59 -2.79 -1.89
N LEU A 45 -3.56 -2.47 -1.02
CA LEU A 45 -4.31 -1.22 -1.08
C LEU A 45 -3.73 -0.25 -0.06
N GLY A 46 -3.07 0.80 -0.54
CA GLY A 46 -2.49 1.85 0.30
C GLY A 46 -3.45 3.01 0.52
N ASP A 47 -3.24 3.76 1.60
CA ASP A 47 -3.83 5.09 1.72
C ASP A 47 -3.08 6.11 0.84
N SER A 48 -3.62 7.32 0.74
CA SER A 48 -3.08 8.41 -0.08
C SER A 48 -1.65 8.86 0.24
N GLY A 49 -1.09 8.46 1.38
CA GLY A 49 0.28 8.75 1.80
C GLY A 49 1.33 7.84 1.17
N TYR A 50 0.92 6.79 0.45
CA TYR A 50 1.81 5.86 -0.24
C TYR A 50 1.86 6.13 -1.75
N ALA A 51 3.04 5.99 -2.35
CA ALA A 51 3.20 6.04 -3.79
C ALA A 51 2.65 4.76 -4.45
N CYS A 52 2.01 4.90 -5.62
CA CYS A 52 1.61 3.73 -6.41
C CYS A 52 2.84 2.94 -6.90
N HIS A 53 2.76 1.62 -6.79
CA HIS A 53 3.71 0.64 -7.33
C HIS A 53 2.94 -0.49 -8.02
N HIS A 54 3.64 -1.38 -8.73
CA HIS A 54 3.03 -2.52 -9.41
C HIS A 54 2.32 -3.49 -8.45
N PHE A 55 2.70 -3.53 -7.17
CA PHE A 55 2.04 -4.28 -6.09
C PHE A 55 1.31 -3.40 -5.07
N LEU A 56 1.27 -2.06 -5.22
CA LEU A 56 0.63 -1.16 -4.26
C LEU A 56 -0.22 -0.13 -4.99
N MET A 57 -1.53 -0.25 -4.87
CA MET A 57 -2.48 0.70 -5.45
C MET A 57 -2.94 1.70 -4.39
N THR A 58 -2.80 2.99 -4.71
CA THR A 58 -3.22 4.09 -3.87
C THR A 58 -4.36 4.85 -4.54
N PRO A 59 -5.45 5.22 -3.82
CA PRO A 59 -6.47 6.10 -4.35
C PRO A 59 -5.91 7.47 -4.76
N LEU A 60 -6.38 7.99 -5.88
CA LEU A 60 -6.06 9.35 -6.32
C LEU A 60 -6.75 10.35 -5.38
N LEU A 61 -5.97 11.24 -4.75
CA LEU A 61 -6.47 12.27 -3.82
C LEU A 61 -7.44 13.25 -4.48
N ASN A 62 -7.14 13.64 -5.71
CA ASN A 62 -7.91 14.62 -6.46
C ASN A 62 -8.26 14.08 -7.86
N PRO A 63 -9.23 13.14 -7.97
CA PRO A 63 -9.67 12.62 -9.26
C PRO A 63 -10.33 13.74 -10.08
N GLN A 64 -9.88 13.95 -11.31
CA GLN A 64 -10.38 14.99 -12.21
C GLN A 64 -11.12 14.40 -13.40
N THR A 65 -10.71 13.22 -13.86
CA THR A 65 -11.29 12.56 -15.03
C THR A 65 -12.25 11.45 -14.63
N ARG A 66 -13.17 11.07 -15.53
CA ARG A 66 -14.03 9.89 -15.35
C ARG A 66 -13.20 8.63 -15.07
N ALA A 67 -12.04 8.50 -15.68
CA ALA A 67 -11.13 7.38 -15.46
C ALA A 67 -10.60 7.36 -14.02
N ASP A 68 -10.24 8.52 -13.45
CA ASP A 68 -9.76 8.64 -12.07
C ASP A 68 -10.83 8.21 -11.06
N PHE A 69 -12.08 8.66 -11.28
CA PHE A 69 -13.22 8.24 -10.44
C PHE A 69 -13.49 6.74 -10.56
N ASN A 70 -13.41 6.19 -11.78
CA ASN A 70 -13.58 4.75 -12.00
C ASN A 70 -12.46 3.96 -11.32
N TYR A 71 -11.21 4.41 -11.42
CA TYR A 71 -10.08 3.79 -10.72
C TYR A 71 -10.33 3.75 -9.19
N ASN A 72 -10.63 4.89 -8.57
CA ASN A 72 -10.88 4.95 -7.13
C ASN A 72 -12.09 4.13 -6.67
N SER A 73 -13.15 4.03 -7.48
CA SER A 73 -14.34 3.24 -7.14
C SER A 73 -14.10 1.73 -7.23
N ASN A 74 -13.24 1.29 -8.14
CA ASN A 74 -12.84 -0.13 -8.23
C ASN A 74 -11.91 -0.55 -7.08
N LEU A 75 -11.12 0.38 -6.52
CA LEU A 75 -10.30 0.08 -5.33
C LEU A 75 -11.12 -0.18 -4.05
N LYS A 76 -12.37 0.28 -4.01
CA LYS A 76 -13.25 0.17 -2.82
C LYS A 76 -14.26 -0.98 -2.89
N ARG A 77 -14.28 -1.71 -4.01
CA ARG A 77 -15.17 -2.86 -4.23
C ARG A 77 -14.52 -4.14 -3.73
#